data_AF-A0AAE0WJU7-F1
#
_entry.id   AF-A0AAE0WJU7-F1
#
_cell.length_a   1.000
_cell.length_b   1.000
_cell.length_c   1.000
_cell.angle_alpha   90.00
_cell.angle_beta   90.00
_cell.angle_gamma   90.00
#
_symmetry.space_group_name_H-M   'P 1'
#
loop_
_entity.id
_entity.type
_entity.pdbx_description
1 polymer ?
#
loop_
_entity_poly.entity_id
_entity_poly.type
_entity_poly.pdbx_seq_one_letter_code
_entity_poly.pdbx_strand_id
1 'polypeptide(L)'
;MVYNLDRHEYSCEGTTVSQRCCRPNQRPAWMVDGSFMCFRKLEQKVPEWNKFLVDASNQLGTWSDQLGARLVGRWKSGCLISLSPDFDDTTIANDPNRINKFEFDAGYNFKCPMGAHIREVNPRGDLGRSTVNQFRIMRRGIPYGDEVDANPSGERGLLFVCYQGNISTGFQFIQQTWANQPGFIGNGAGLDAVMGQSNTEKTVDMKGLFPQDANRPLPLSGVNRFVVVRAGEYFFTPSMSALRGALSTVKGAHQGL
;
A
#
# COMPACT_ATOMS: atom_id res chain seq x y z
N MET A 1 1.54 -9.03 21.85
CA MET A 1 0.21 -9.66 21.85
C MET A 1 -0.18 -9.87 20.39
N VAL A 2 -0.26 -11.12 19.94
CA VAL A 2 -0.69 -11.47 18.57
C VAL A 2 -2.22 -11.48 18.61
N TYR A 3 -2.86 -10.63 17.81
CA TYR A 3 -4.32 -10.58 17.70
C TYR A 3 -4.75 -11.38 16.47
N ASN A 4 -5.33 -12.56 16.69
CA ASN A 4 -5.92 -13.35 15.62
C ASN A 4 -7.31 -12.78 15.28
N LEU A 5 -7.50 -12.35 14.04
CA LEU A 5 -8.72 -11.70 13.55
C LEU A 5 -9.73 -12.70 12.93
N ASP A 6 -9.41 -14.00 12.86
CA ASP A 6 -10.21 -14.98 12.11
C ASP A 6 -11.36 -15.64 12.89
N ARG A 7 -11.74 -15.12 14.07
CA ARG A 7 -12.95 -15.59 14.76
C ARG A 7 -13.80 -14.42 15.27
N HIS A 8 -14.86 -14.12 14.54
CA HIS A 8 -16.01 -13.37 15.06
C HIS A 8 -16.87 -14.25 15.99
N GLU A 9 -16.27 -14.82 17.03
CA GLU A 9 -17.01 -15.58 18.05
C GLU A 9 -16.57 -15.13 19.45
N TYR A 10 -17.46 -14.41 20.12
CA TYR A 10 -17.40 -14.22 21.57
C TYR A 10 -18.15 -15.39 22.21
N SER A 11 -17.42 -16.37 22.76
CA SER A 11 -17.99 -17.36 23.67
C SER A 11 -18.12 -16.74 25.05
N CYS A 12 -19.35 -16.57 25.52
CA CYS A 12 -19.65 -16.30 26.92
C CYS A 12 -20.16 -17.59 27.56
N GLU A 13 -19.31 -18.32 28.28
CA GLU A 13 -19.78 -19.41 29.13
C GLU A 13 -20.48 -18.83 30.37
N GLY A 14 -21.78 -19.14 30.48
CA GLY A 14 -22.41 -19.43 31.76
C GLY A 14 -22.59 -18.29 32.77
N THR A 15 -23.31 -17.21 32.43
CA THR A 15 -24.24 -16.56 33.39
C THR A 15 -25.22 -15.66 32.63
N THR A 16 -26.51 -15.79 32.91
CA THR A 16 -27.60 -14.98 32.33
C THR A 16 -27.45 -13.51 32.77
N VAL A 17 -26.72 -12.72 31.99
CA VAL A 17 -26.68 -11.26 32.10
C VAL A 17 -27.51 -10.67 30.97
N SER A 18 -28.51 -9.88 31.34
CA SER A 18 -29.41 -9.09 30.47
C SER A 18 -28.74 -8.65 29.16
N GLN A 19 -29.39 -8.94 28.03
CA GLN A 19 -29.04 -8.63 26.63
C GLN A 19 -28.87 -7.13 26.30
N ARG A 20 -28.47 -6.28 27.25
CA ARG A 20 -28.22 -4.84 27.07
C ARG A 20 -26.74 -4.45 26.99
N CYS A 21 -25.78 -5.38 27.12
CA CYS A 21 -24.36 -5.01 27.27
C CYS A 21 -23.45 -5.20 26.03
N CYS A 22 -23.91 -5.87 24.97
CA CYS A 22 -23.08 -6.06 23.77
C CYS A 22 -23.53 -5.09 22.66
N ARG A 23 -23.05 -3.85 22.68
CA ARG A 23 -23.08 -3.00 21.48
C ARG A 23 -21.96 -3.49 20.55
N PRO A 24 -22.25 -3.93 19.31
CA PRO A 24 -21.25 -4.53 18.42
C PRO A 24 -20.14 -3.58 17.91
N ASN A 25 -20.01 -2.36 18.48
CA ASN A 25 -19.15 -1.29 17.96
C ASN A 25 -18.35 -0.51 19.02
N GLN A 26 -18.29 -0.96 20.28
CA GLN A 26 -17.41 -0.29 21.25
C GLN A 26 -16.10 -1.04 21.42
N ARG A 27 -15.03 -0.45 20.89
CA ARG A 27 -13.66 -0.87 21.21
C ARG A 27 -13.44 -0.73 22.72
N PRO A 28 -12.71 -1.67 23.35
CA PRO A 28 -12.30 -1.52 24.74
C PRO A 28 -11.64 -0.17 25.00
N ALA A 29 -11.92 0.44 26.16
CA ALA A 29 -11.39 1.75 26.52
C ALA A 29 -9.85 1.82 26.50
N TRP A 30 -9.16 0.71 26.77
CA TRP A 30 -7.70 0.64 26.71
C TRP A 30 -7.13 0.76 25.28
N MET A 31 -7.96 0.66 24.24
CA MET A 31 -7.52 0.83 22.85
C MET A 31 -7.55 2.30 22.38
N VAL A 32 -8.04 3.22 23.21
CA VAL A 32 -8.01 4.66 22.91
C VAL A 32 -6.56 5.13 22.76
N ASP A 33 -6.34 5.98 21.75
CA ASP A 33 -5.02 6.48 21.30
C ASP A 33 -4.03 5.40 20.84
N GLY A 34 -4.51 4.17 20.63
CA GLY A 34 -3.73 3.12 19.97
C GLY A 34 -3.97 3.08 18.47
N SER A 35 -3.13 2.34 17.76
CA SER A 35 -3.26 2.14 16.31
C SER A 35 -2.93 0.71 15.91
N PHE A 36 -3.60 0.21 14.88
CA PHE A 36 -3.19 -1.04 14.26
C PHE A 36 -1.96 -0.82 13.39
N MET A 37 -0.94 -1.65 13.58
CA MET A 37 0.30 -1.64 12.80
C MET A 37 0.31 -2.86 11.88
N CYS A 38 0.39 -2.64 10.57
CA CYS A 38 0.68 -3.70 9.61
C CYS A 38 2.17 -3.72 9.32
N PHE A 39 2.79 -4.89 9.48
CA PHE A 39 4.17 -5.13 9.07
C PHE A 39 4.21 -6.10 7.90
N ARG A 40 5.04 -5.79 6.89
CA ARG A 40 5.38 -6.71 5.79
C ARG A 40 6.88 -6.62 5.51
N LYS A 41 7.55 -7.77 5.45
CA LYS A 41 8.89 -7.88 4.86
C LYS A 41 8.70 -8.11 3.36
N LEU A 42 9.01 -7.09 2.58
CA LEU A 42 8.83 -7.08 1.13
C LEU A 42 10.20 -7.14 0.45
N GLU A 43 10.59 -8.30 -0.05
CA GLU A 43 11.81 -8.44 -0.84
C GLU A 43 11.62 -7.76 -2.21
N GLN A 44 12.62 -7.02 -2.67
CA GLN A 44 12.62 -6.33 -3.96
C GLN A 44 13.67 -6.92 -4.90
N LYS A 45 13.20 -7.39 -6.05
CA LYS A 45 14.00 -7.92 -7.16
C LYS A 45 14.46 -6.78 -8.07
N VAL A 46 15.39 -5.97 -7.55
CA VAL A 46 15.86 -4.72 -8.19
C VAL A 46 16.49 -4.95 -9.56
N PRO A 47 17.43 -5.91 -9.75
CA PRO A 47 17.96 -6.20 -11.09
C PRO A 47 16.88 -6.60 -12.10
N GLU A 48 15.90 -7.40 -11.67
CA GLU A 48 14.80 -7.88 -12.50
C GLU A 48 13.82 -6.76 -12.86
N TRP A 49 13.54 -5.84 -11.93
CA TRP A 49 12.77 -4.62 -12.20
C TRP A 49 13.48 -3.74 -13.24
N ASN A 50 14.78 -3.49 -13.08
CA ASN A 50 15.56 -2.68 -14.00
C ASN A 50 15.60 -3.30 -15.40
N LYS A 51 15.83 -4.61 -15.49
CA LYS A 51 15.77 -5.34 -16.76
C LYS A 51 14.40 -5.25 -17.42
N PHE A 52 13.33 -5.43 -16.64
CA PHE A 52 11.97 -5.30 -17.14
C PHE A 52 11.71 -3.91 -17.73
N LEU A 53 12.13 -2.84 -17.04
CA LEU A 53 11.94 -1.48 -17.54
C LEU A 53 12.63 -1.27 -18.88
N VAL A 54 13.86 -1.75 -19.05
CA VAL A 54 14.61 -1.65 -20.32
C VAL A 54 13.93 -2.45 -21.44
N ASP A 55 13.60 -3.72 -21.17
CA ASP A 55 13.01 -4.60 -22.18
C ASP A 55 11.64 -4.07 -22.62
N ALA A 56 10.79 -3.66 -21.67
CA ALA A 56 9.48 -3.11 -21.95
C ALA A 56 9.58 -1.75 -22.63
N SER A 57 10.44 -0.84 -22.16
CA SER A 57 10.56 0.49 -22.77
C SER A 57 11.02 0.42 -24.23
N ASN A 58 11.93 -0.51 -24.56
CA ASN A 58 12.38 -0.77 -25.93
C ASN A 58 11.24 -1.24 -26.84
N GLN A 59 10.42 -2.19 -26.36
CA GLN A 59 9.24 -2.64 -27.12
C GLN A 59 8.26 -1.49 -27.33
N LEU A 60 8.12 -0.63 -26.32
CA LEU A 60 7.14 0.43 -26.28
C LEU A 60 7.58 1.72 -27.00
N GLY A 61 8.87 1.87 -27.31
CA GLY A 61 9.42 3.07 -27.94
C GLY A 61 9.51 4.25 -26.97
N THR A 62 9.84 3.99 -25.70
CA THR A 62 10.01 4.99 -24.64
C THR A 62 11.30 4.74 -23.85
N TRP A 63 11.59 5.61 -22.89
CA TRP A 63 12.75 5.50 -22.00
C TRP A 63 12.40 4.69 -20.74
N SER A 64 13.34 3.86 -20.27
CA SER A 64 13.14 3.00 -19.09
C SER A 64 12.78 3.79 -17.83
N ASP A 65 13.43 4.93 -17.60
CA ASP A 65 13.13 5.81 -16.46
C ASP A 65 11.73 6.45 -16.57
N GLN A 66 11.30 6.83 -17.78
CA GLN A 66 9.96 7.36 -17.99
C GLN A 66 8.90 6.28 -17.74
N LEU A 67 9.12 5.05 -18.23
CA LEU A 67 8.22 3.93 -17.96
C LEU A 67 8.13 3.65 -16.45
N GLY A 68 9.27 3.60 -15.75
CA GLY A 68 9.30 3.44 -14.30
C GLY A 68 8.52 4.56 -13.59
N ALA A 69 8.70 5.80 -14.03
CA ALA A 69 7.98 6.94 -13.48
C ALA A 69 6.46 6.88 -13.72
N ARG A 70 6.03 6.31 -14.84
CA ARG A 70 4.61 6.10 -15.15
C ARG A 70 4.00 4.95 -14.36
N LEU A 71 4.71 3.84 -14.16
CA LEU A 71 4.28 2.72 -13.32
C LEU A 71 4.17 3.10 -11.85
N VAL A 72 5.07 3.95 -11.35
CA VAL A 72 5.02 4.44 -9.96
C VAL A 72 4.08 5.65 -9.81
N GLY A 73 3.99 6.49 -10.83
CA GLY A 73 3.35 7.80 -10.84
C GLY A 73 4.27 8.96 -10.39
N ARG A 74 5.55 8.69 -10.14
CA ARG A 74 6.58 9.69 -9.84
C ARG A 74 7.92 9.27 -10.43
N TRP A 75 8.71 10.24 -10.84
CA TRP A 75 10.13 10.05 -11.13
C TRP A 75 10.89 9.64 -9.87
N LYS A 76 12.09 9.06 -10.04
CA LYS A 76 12.96 8.65 -8.93
C LYS A 76 13.30 9.82 -7.99
N SER A 77 13.37 11.06 -8.50
CA SER A 77 13.53 12.27 -7.67
C SER A 77 12.36 12.53 -6.72
N GLY A 78 11.16 12.01 -7.02
CA GLY A 78 9.90 12.35 -6.36
C GLY A 78 8.99 13.28 -7.18
N CYS A 79 9.46 13.86 -8.30
CA CYS A 79 8.64 14.69 -9.19
C CYS A 79 7.38 13.91 -9.65
N LEU A 80 6.21 14.54 -9.58
CA LEU A 80 4.97 13.94 -10.07
C LEU A 80 4.99 13.85 -11.60
N ILE A 81 4.74 12.65 -12.15
CA ILE A 81 4.75 12.44 -13.61
C ILE A 81 3.76 13.36 -14.33
N SER A 82 2.65 13.75 -13.70
CA SER A 82 1.69 14.66 -14.34
C SER A 82 2.12 16.12 -14.41
N LEU A 83 3.05 16.55 -13.55
CA LEU A 83 3.59 17.91 -13.60
C LEU A 83 4.74 18.02 -14.59
N SER A 84 5.50 16.93 -14.78
CA SER A 84 6.55 16.82 -15.80
C SER A 84 6.50 15.42 -16.44
N PRO A 85 5.71 15.24 -17.53
CA PRO A 85 5.43 13.92 -18.10
C PRO A 85 6.57 13.35 -18.95
N ASP A 86 7.41 14.21 -19.51
CA ASP A 86 8.43 13.81 -20.48
C ASP A 86 9.82 13.63 -19.84
N PHE A 87 10.15 14.46 -18.85
CA PHE A 87 11.46 14.46 -18.20
C PHE A 87 11.34 14.68 -16.69
N ASP A 88 12.31 14.20 -15.92
CA ASP A 88 12.38 14.48 -14.49
C ASP A 88 12.65 15.98 -14.24
N ASP A 89 12.06 16.52 -13.17
CA ASP A 89 12.24 17.91 -12.76
C ASP A 89 12.47 17.96 -11.24
N THR A 90 13.74 18.05 -10.86
CA THR A 90 14.15 18.13 -9.45
C THR A 90 13.73 19.44 -8.79
N THR A 91 13.42 20.50 -9.55
CA THR A 91 12.92 21.76 -8.99
C THR A 91 11.51 21.57 -8.43
N ILE A 92 10.70 20.73 -9.07
CA ILE A 92 9.38 20.32 -8.55
C ILE A 92 9.54 19.34 -7.39
N ALA A 93 10.45 18.38 -7.52
CA ALA A 93 10.69 17.37 -6.49
C ALA A 93 11.16 17.99 -5.16
N ASN A 94 11.93 19.07 -5.22
CA ASN A 94 12.47 19.74 -4.03
C ASN A 94 11.57 20.88 -3.50
N ASP A 95 10.45 21.18 -4.17
CA ASP A 95 9.51 22.21 -3.71
C ASP A 95 8.37 21.60 -2.88
N PRO A 96 8.34 21.81 -1.55
CA PRO A 96 7.32 21.25 -0.67
C PRO A 96 5.90 21.77 -0.99
N ASN A 97 5.78 22.93 -1.64
CA ASN A 97 4.50 23.51 -2.04
C ASN A 97 3.94 22.91 -3.35
N ARG A 98 4.78 22.20 -4.11
CA ARG A 98 4.42 21.62 -5.42
C ARG A 98 4.42 20.11 -5.44
N ILE A 99 5.36 19.46 -4.74
CA ILE A 99 5.61 18.00 -4.80
C ILE A 99 4.36 17.14 -4.55
N ASN A 100 3.38 17.66 -3.78
CA ASN A 100 2.17 16.92 -3.43
C ASN A 100 0.84 17.66 -3.69
N LYS A 101 0.89 18.82 -4.37
CA LYS A 101 -0.28 19.68 -4.65
C LYS A 101 -0.96 19.27 -5.97
N PHE A 102 -1.68 18.15 -5.93
CA PHE A 102 -2.45 17.60 -7.06
C PHE A 102 -3.57 16.70 -6.56
N GLU A 103 -4.62 16.52 -7.37
CA GLU A 103 -5.80 15.71 -7.02
C GLU A 103 -6.22 14.72 -8.12
N PHE A 104 -5.46 14.53 -9.21
CA PHE A 104 -5.84 13.64 -10.32
C PHE A 104 -7.20 13.94 -10.98
N ASP A 105 -7.66 15.19 -10.92
CA ASP A 105 -8.88 15.63 -11.63
C ASP A 105 -8.76 15.48 -13.16
N ALA A 106 -9.84 15.79 -13.89
CA ALA A 106 -9.97 15.52 -15.33
C ALA A 106 -8.81 16.04 -16.20
N GLY A 107 -8.02 17.02 -15.75
CA GLY A 107 -6.82 17.51 -16.45
C GLY A 107 -5.57 16.61 -16.35
N TYR A 108 -5.62 15.56 -15.54
CA TYR A 108 -4.52 14.60 -15.30
C TYR A 108 -4.70 13.28 -16.06
N ASN A 109 -5.90 13.06 -16.62
CA ASN A 109 -6.16 11.91 -17.48
C ASN A 109 -5.13 11.91 -18.61
N PHE A 110 -4.50 10.75 -18.83
CA PHE A 110 -3.37 10.51 -19.76
C PHE A 110 -1.97 10.96 -19.32
N LYS A 111 -1.80 11.78 -18.27
CA LYS A 111 -0.46 12.16 -17.78
C LYS A 111 0.08 11.22 -16.70
N CYS A 112 -0.77 10.84 -15.74
CA CYS A 112 -0.49 9.75 -14.79
C CYS A 112 -1.40 8.56 -15.13
N PRO A 113 -0.86 7.37 -15.45
CA PRO A 113 -1.69 6.19 -15.68
C PRO A 113 -2.61 5.89 -14.51
N MET A 114 -3.77 5.29 -14.78
CA MET A 114 -4.72 4.90 -13.74
C MET A 114 -4.11 3.86 -12.81
N GLY A 115 -3.49 2.82 -13.37
CA GLY A 115 -2.78 1.78 -12.61
C GLY A 115 -1.42 2.21 -12.02
N ALA A 116 -1.08 3.50 -12.02
CA ALA A 116 0.14 3.98 -11.39
C ALA A 116 0.05 3.79 -9.88
N HIS A 117 1.11 3.28 -9.26
CA HIS A 117 1.13 2.91 -7.84
C HIS A 117 0.55 3.99 -6.92
N ILE A 118 0.99 5.25 -7.03
CA ILE A 118 0.51 6.34 -6.15
C ILE A 118 -0.96 6.75 -6.39
N ARG A 119 -1.52 6.44 -7.57
CA ARG A 119 -2.90 6.72 -7.94
C ARG A 119 -3.82 5.61 -7.46
N GLU A 120 -3.39 4.35 -7.60
CA GLU A 120 -4.05 3.18 -7.01
C GLU A 120 -4.16 3.28 -5.48
N VAL A 121 -3.05 3.53 -4.77
CA VAL A 121 -3.05 3.53 -3.30
C VAL A 121 -3.62 4.80 -2.66
N ASN A 122 -3.90 5.83 -3.46
CA ASN A 122 -4.57 7.05 -3.04
C ASN A 122 -5.18 7.76 -4.29
N PRO A 123 -6.42 7.41 -4.68
CA PRO A 123 -7.04 7.90 -5.92
C PRO A 123 -7.40 9.39 -5.91
N ARG A 124 -7.37 10.04 -4.74
CA ARG A 124 -7.63 11.48 -4.58
C ARG A 124 -8.97 11.91 -5.20
N GLY A 125 -8.92 12.76 -6.22
CA GLY A 125 -10.06 13.31 -6.95
C GLY A 125 -10.77 12.28 -7.83
N ASP A 126 -10.15 11.14 -8.17
CA ASP A 126 -10.82 10.06 -8.91
C ASP A 126 -12.06 9.54 -8.17
N LEU A 127 -11.99 9.49 -6.83
CA LEU A 127 -13.11 9.07 -5.97
C LEU A 127 -13.64 10.19 -5.07
N GLY A 128 -13.03 11.37 -5.13
CA GLY A 128 -13.28 12.48 -4.22
C GLY A 128 -12.59 12.32 -2.87
N ARG A 129 -11.99 13.41 -2.39
CA ARG A 129 -11.16 13.41 -1.17
C ARG A 129 -11.91 12.96 0.10
N SER A 130 -13.18 13.33 0.24
CA SER A 130 -14.02 12.91 1.37
C SER A 130 -14.19 11.39 1.42
N THR A 131 -14.41 10.75 0.26
CA THR A 131 -14.53 9.29 0.12
C THR A 131 -13.22 8.58 0.48
N VAL A 132 -12.08 9.12 0.03
CA VAL A 132 -10.77 8.47 0.17
C VAL A 132 -10.19 8.60 1.58
N ASN A 133 -10.56 9.63 2.35
CA ASN A 133 -9.95 9.94 3.65
C ASN A 133 -10.00 8.79 4.67
N GLN A 134 -11.06 7.97 4.66
CA GLN A 134 -11.21 6.84 5.58
C GLN A 134 -10.23 5.69 5.31
N PHE A 135 -9.64 5.65 4.12
CA PHE A 135 -8.73 4.58 3.69
C PHE A 135 -7.24 4.93 3.89
N ARG A 136 -6.95 6.07 4.51
CA ARG A 136 -5.59 6.58 4.62
C ARG A 136 -4.79 5.77 5.64
N ILE A 137 -3.54 5.52 5.28
CA ILE A 137 -2.53 4.89 6.13
C ILE A 137 -1.35 5.82 6.36
N MET A 138 -0.71 5.73 7.53
CA MET A 138 0.58 6.38 7.79
C MET A 138 1.71 5.38 7.58
N ARG A 139 2.56 5.58 6.57
CA ARG A 139 3.70 4.69 6.27
C ARG A 139 4.94 5.07 7.07
N ARG A 140 5.63 4.09 7.65
CA ARG A 140 6.89 4.21 8.40
C ARG A 140 7.88 3.10 8.03
N GLY A 141 7.90 2.73 6.75
CA GLY A 141 8.80 1.69 6.26
C GLY A 141 10.24 2.17 6.11
N ILE A 142 11.18 1.23 6.10
CA ILE A 142 12.61 1.46 5.91
C ILE A 142 13.20 0.39 4.97
N PRO A 143 14.12 0.75 4.05
CA PRO A 143 14.83 -0.25 3.25
C PRO A 143 15.67 -1.19 4.10
N TYR A 144 15.94 -2.40 3.60
CA TYR A 144 16.87 -3.35 4.20
C TYR A 144 17.72 -4.05 3.13
N GLY A 145 18.84 -4.62 3.56
CA GLY A 145 19.79 -5.32 2.70
C GLY A 145 20.81 -4.38 2.05
N ASP A 146 21.82 -4.98 1.44
CA ASP A 146 22.89 -4.24 0.78
C ASP A 146 22.44 -3.69 -0.57
N GLU A 147 23.08 -2.60 -1.00
CA GLU A 147 22.97 -2.10 -2.36
C GLU A 147 23.33 -3.17 -3.40
N VAL A 148 22.78 -3.05 -4.61
CA VAL A 148 23.02 -4.03 -5.69
C VAL A 148 24.50 -4.10 -6.04
N ASP A 149 25.21 -2.97 -6.08
CA ASP A 149 26.64 -2.93 -6.44
C ASP A 149 27.53 -3.60 -5.39
N ALA A 150 27.12 -3.56 -4.11
CA ALA A 150 27.86 -4.17 -3.02
C ALA A 150 27.63 -5.70 -2.97
N ASN A 151 26.40 -6.16 -3.24
CA ASN A 151 26.06 -7.57 -3.20
C ASN A 151 24.96 -7.91 -4.22
N PRO A 152 25.29 -8.18 -5.49
CA PRO A 152 24.29 -8.35 -6.56
C PRO A 152 23.21 -9.41 -6.27
N SER A 153 23.57 -10.48 -5.56
CA SER A 153 22.67 -11.60 -5.24
C SER A 153 22.05 -11.51 -3.84
N GLY A 154 22.39 -10.49 -3.05
CA GLY A 154 21.88 -10.30 -1.69
C GLY A 154 20.37 -10.05 -1.64
N GLU A 155 19.72 -10.52 -0.58
CA GLU A 155 18.32 -10.18 -0.31
C GLU A 155 18.23 -8.71 0.12
N ARG A 156 17.32 -7.96 -0.50
CA ARG A 156 17.06 -6.55 -0.20
C ARG A 156 15.59 -6.24 -0.35
N GLY A 157 15.15 -5.12 0.19
CA GLY A 157 13.83 -4.60 -0.09
C GLY A 157 13.34 -3.61 0.96
N LEU A 158 12.07 -3.72 1.31
CA LEU A 158 11.39 -2.79 2.21
C LEU A 158 10.82 -3.55 3.42
N LEU A 159 11.22 -3.12 4.62
CA LEU A 159 10.46 -3.40 5.84
C LEU A 159 9.29 -2.42 5.87
N PHE A 160 8.17 -2.82 5.27
CA PHE A 160 6.99 -1.99 5.18
C PHE A 160 6.25 -1.99 6.52
N VAL A 161 5.99 -0.80 7.03
CA VAL A 161 5.15 -0.56 8.20
C VAL A 161 4.11 0.47 7.85
N CYS A 162 2.85 0.22 8.18
CA CYS A 162 1.83 1.27 8.18
C CYS A 162 0.88 1.21 9.38
N TYR A 163 0.37 2.38 9.74
CA TYR A 163 -0.55 2.58 10.85
C TYR A 163 -1.91 3.04 10.35
N GLN A 164 -2.97 2.54 11.00
CA GLN A 164 -4.36 2.91 10.71
C GLN A 164 -5.28 2.69 11.92
N GLY A 165 -6.44 3.33 11.89
CA GLY A 165 -7.50 3.10 12.87
C GLY A 165 -8.25 1.78 12.67
N ASN A 166 -8.28 1.23 11.46
CA ASN A 166 -8.96 -0.03 11.12
C ASN A 166 -8.21 -0.69 9.95
N ILE A 167 -7.71 -1.92 10.14
CA ILE A 167 -6.92 -2.65 9.11
C ILE A 167 -7.77 -2.93 7.87
N SER A 168 -9.04 -3.28 8.06
CA SER A 168 -9.97 -3.66 6.98
C SER A 168 -10.37 -2.48 6.09
N THR A 169 -10.26 -1.24 6.58
CA THR A 169 -10.42 -0.04 5.75
C THR A 169 -9.08 0.62 5.41
N GLY A 170 -7.95 0.11 5.90
CA GLY A 170 -6.62 0.67 5.61
C GLY A 170 -5.86 -0.25 4.66
N PHE A 171 -4.80 -0.87 5.17
CA PHE A 171 -3.92 -1.76 4.41
C PHE A 171 -4.65 -2.85 3.61
N GLN A 172 -5.60 -3.57 4.23
CA GLN A 172 -6.29 -4.67 3.53
C GLN A 172 -7.11 -4.17 2.35
N PHE A 173 -7.83 -3.06 2.53
CA PHE A 173 -8.64 -2.47 1.47
C PHE A 173 -7.79 -1.99 0.30
N ILE A 174 -6.72 -1.23 0.59
CA ILE A 174 -5.79 -0.75 -0.43
C ILE A 174 -5.21 -1.92 -1.23
N GLN A 175 -4.78 -2.99 -0.56
CA GLN A 175 -4.19 -4.14 -1.27
C GLN A 175 -5.26 -4.90 -2.07
N GLN A 176 -6.35 -5.31 -1.43
CA GLN A 176 -7.30 -6.28 -2.02
C GLN A 176 -8.31 -5.66 -2.97
N THR A 177 -8.75 -4.44 -2.68
CA THR A 177 -9.83 -3.76 -3.40
C THR A 177 -9.30 -2.75 -4.42
N TRP A 178 -8.09 -2.22 -4.23
CA TRP A 178 -7.47 -1.28 -5.17
C TRP A 178 -6.36 -1.97 -5.97
N ALA A 179 -5.19 -2.17 -5.37
CA ALA A 179 -3.99 -2.65 -6.07
C ALA A 179 -4.16 -4.01 -6.77
N ASN A 180 -4.97 -4.91 -6.21
CA ASN A 180 -5.23 -6.24 -6.76
C ASN A 180 -6.42 -6.32 -7.73
N GLN A 181 -7.12 -5.20 -8.00
CA GLN A 181 -8.31 -5.17 -8.84
C GLN A 181 -8.03 -4.46 -10.17
N PRO A 182 -7.88 -5.19 -11.29
CA PRO A 182 -7.49 -4.63 -12.59
C PRO A 182 -8.35 -3.48 -13.13
N GLY A 183 -9.58 -3.35 -12.64
CA GLY A 183 -10.56 -2.36 -13.09
C GLY A 183 -10.96 -1.36 -12.01
N PHE A 184 -10.23 -1.23 -10.91
CA PHE A 184 -10.65 -0.44 -9.75
C PHE A 184 -10.92 1.04 -10.09
N ILE A 185 -9.92 1.76 -10.63
CA ILE A 185 -10.12 3.15 -11.04
C ILE A 185 -10.93 3.22 -12.34
N GLY A 186 -10.76 2.22 -13.20
CA GLY A 186 -11.58 2.04 -14.40
C GLY A 186 -10.95 1.10 -15.42
N ASN A 187 -11.60 0.96 -16.56
CA ASN A 187 -11.22 -0.04 -17.57
C ASN A 187 -9.81 0.21 -18.12
N GLY A 188 -8.97 -0.83 -18.13
CA GLY A 188 -7.59 -0.76 -18.60
C GLY A 188 -6.59 -0.21 -17.58
N ALA A 189 -6.99 0.05 -16.33
CA ALA A 189 -6.04 0.41 -15.26
C ALA A 189 -4.99 -0.70 -15.05
N GLY A 190 -5.41 -1.96 -15.11
CA GLY A 190 -4.54 -3.11 -14.84
C GLY A 190 -4.25 -3.25 -13.34
N LEU A 191 -3.35 -4.16 -12.98
CA LEU A 191 -2.88 -4.29 -11.60
C LEU A 191 -1.82 -3.24 -11.29
N ASP A 192 -1.71 -2.85 -10.02
CA ASP A 192 -0.55 -2.09 -9.55
C ASP A 192 0.75 -2.88 -9.84
N ALA A 193 1.65 -2.32 -10.66
CA ALA A 193 2.87 -3.02 -11.07
C ALA A 193 3.90 -3.23 -9.94
N VAL A 194 3.78 -2.47 -8.85
CA VAL A 194 4.70 -2.50 -7.70
C VAL A 194 4.22 -3.49 -6.64
N MET A 195 2.93 -3.52 -6.32
CA MET A 195 2.40 -4.35 -5.22
C MET A 195 1.15 -5.16 -5.56
N GLY A 196 0.55 -4.98 -6.74
CA GLY A 196 -0.65 -5.69 -7.16
C GLY A 196 -0.41 -7.18 -7.37
N GLN A 197 -1.37 -8.00 -6.94
CA GLN A 197 -1.33 -9.45 -7.02
C GLN A 197 -2.70 -10.01 -7.42
N SER A 198 -2.70 -10.89 -8.41
CA SER A 198 -3.84 -11.70 -8.85
C SER A 198 -3.40 -13.15 -8.94
N ASN A 199 -4.19 -14.03 -8.31
CA ASN A 199 -3.99 -15.48 -8.38
C ASN A 199 -4.88 -16.14 -9.43
N THR A 200 -5.71 -15.37 -10.15
CA THR A 200 -6.66 -15.90 -11.13
C THR A 200 -6.10 -15.80 -12.55
N GLU A 201 -5.51 -14.65 -12.88
CA GLU A 201 -4.99 -14.37 -14.21
C GLU A 201 -3.48 -14.50 -14.25
N LYS A 202 -2.93 -15.18 -15.26
CA LYS A 202 -1.46 -15.29 -15.43
C LYS A 202 -0.85 -13.94 -15.83
N THR A 203 -1.59 -13.16 -16.61
CA THR A 203 -1.18 -11.88 -17.16
C THR A 203 -2.36 -10.92 -17.12
N VAL A 204 -2.12 -9.67 -16.73
CA VAL A 204 -3.10 -8.58 -16.75
C VAL A 204 -2.52 -7.40 -17.52
N ASP A 205 -3.28 -6.87 -18.47
CA ASP A 205 -2.85 -5.74 -19.27
C ASP A 205 -3.08 -4.41 -18.53
N MET A 206 -2.05 -3.56 -18.54
CA MET A 206 -2.15 -2.15 -18.13
C MET A 206 -2.09 -1.24 -19.36
N LYS A 207 -2.97 -0.24 -19.41
CA LYS A 207 -3.04 0.79 -20.48
C LYS A 207 -2.76 2.18 -19.91
N GLY A 208 -2.75 3.21 -20.78
CA GLY A 208 -2.50 4.60 -20.38
C GLY A 208 -1.03 4.93 -20.07
N LEU A 209 -0.13 3.98 -20.30
CA LEU A 209 1.31 4.13 -20.11
C LEU A 209 1.99 4.94 -21.23
N PHE A 210 1.30 5.22 -22.34
CA PHE A 210 1.88 5.90 -23.50
C PHE A 210 1.08 7.15 -23.86
N PRO A 211 1.69 8.34 -23.90
CA PRO A 211 1.02 9.54 -24.40
C PRO A 211 0.58 9.42 -25.87
N GLN A 212 1.36 8.72 -26.70
CA GLN A 212 1.13 8.58 -28.14
C GLN A 212 0.08 7.52 -28.49
N ASP A 213 -0.09 6.51 -27.62
CA ASP A 213 -1.12 5.49 -27.76
C ASP A 213 -1.58 4.98 -26.39
N ALA A 214 -2.55 5.68 -25.81
CA ALA A 214 -3.08 5.34 -24.50
C ALA A 214 -3.76 3.95 -24.45
N ASN A 215 -4.09 3.35 -25.60
CA ASN A 215 -4.77 2.05 -25.66
C ASN A 215 -3.80 0.87 -25.76
N ARG A 216 -2.53 1.12 -26.06
CA ARG A 216 -1.49 0.09 -26.15
C ARG A 216 -1.31 -0.59 -24.78
N PRO A 217 -1.47 -1.92 -24.69
CA PRO A 217 -1.31 -2.64 -23.44
C PRO A 217 0.15 -2.94 -23.13
N LEU A 218 0.51 -2.92 -21.85
CA LEU A 218 1.69 -3.57 -21.30
C LEU A 218 1.21 -4.80 -20.50
N PRO A 219 1.53 -6.04 -20.96
CA PRO A 219 1.20 -7.23 -20.20
C PRO A 219 2.06 -7.32 -18.93
N LEU A 220 1.42 -7.26 -17.77
CA LEU A 220 2.03 -7.49 -16.48
C LEU A 220 1.70 -8.89 -15.98
N SER A 221 2.63 -9.54 -15.28
CA SER A 221 2.30 -10.82 -14.64
C SER A 221 1.23 -10.59 -13.57
N GLY A 222 0.25 -11.50 -13.47
CA GLY A 222 -0.79 -11.41 -12.46
C GLY A 222 -0.21 -11.51 -11.04
N VAL A 223 0.81 -12.34 -10.83
CA VAL A 223 1.55 -12.37 -9.57
C VAL A 223 2.73 -11.41 -9.65
N ASN A 224 2.87 -10.52 -8.65
CA ASN A 224 3.98 -9.60 -8.61
C ASN A 224 5.32 -10.36 -8.50
N ARG A 225 6.18 -10.18 -9.51
CA ARG A 225 7.51 -10.79 -9.58
C ARG A 225 8.63 -9.89 -9.08
N PHE A 226 8.34 -8.63 -8.81
CA PHE A 226 9.32 -7.63 -8.40
C PHE A 226 9.33 -7.40 -6.90
N VAL A 227 8.16 -7.51 -6.27
CA VAL A 227 7.99 -7.39 -4.82
C VAL A 227 7.41 -8.68 -4.27
N VAL A 228 8.20 -9.40 -3.50
CA VAL A 228 7.86 -10.71 -2.93
C VAL A 228 7.63 -10.58 -1.43
N VAL A 229 6.44 -10.95 -0.95
CA VAL A 229 6.13 -10.97 0.48
C VAL A 229 6.85 -12.14 1.13
N ARG A 230 7.73 -11.87 2.09
CA ARG A 230 8.51 -12.89 2.81
C ARG A 230 8.02 -13.14 4.23
N ALA A 231 7.47 -12.12 4.87
CA ALA A 231 6.88 -12.22 6.19
C ALA A 231 5.86 -11.10 6.39
N GLY A 232 4.98 -11.26 7.37
CA GLY A 232 4.07 -10.19 7.76
C GLY A 232 3.26 -10.57 8.98
N GLU A 233 2.78 -9.55 9.68
CA GLU A 233 1.86 -9.71 10.82
C GLU A 233 1.08 -8.41 11.05
N TYR A 234 -0.07 -8.53 11.69
CA TYR A 234 -0.84 -7.42 12.23
C TYR A 234 -0.62 -7.29 13.74
N PHE A 235 -0.27 -6.08 14.17
CA PHE A 235 -0.07 -5.75 15.57
C PHE A 235 -1.02 -4.64 16.00
N PHE A 236 -1.14 -4.48 17.31
CA PHE A 236 -1.73 -3.30 17.91
C PHE A 236 -0.66 -2.56 18.70
N THR A 237 -0.49 -1.27 18.42
CA THR A 237 0.38 -0.36 19.16
C THR A 237 -0.48 0.41 20.18
N PRO A 238 -0.47 -0.01 21.45
CA PRO A 238 -1.29 0.62 22.49
C PRO A 238 -0.76 2.01 22.87
N SER A 239 -1.63 2.81 23.48
CA SER A 239 -1.23 4.08 24.10
C SER A 239 -0.40 3.86 25.36
N MET A 240 0.32 4.90 25.79
CA MET A 240 1.11 4.85 27.03
C MET A 240 0.25 4.59 28.27
N SER A 241 -0.99 5.10 28.30
CA SER A 241 -1.93 4.84 29.39
C SER A 241 -2.33 3.36 29.45
N ALA A 242 -2.58 2.73 28.31
CA ALA A 242 -2.90 1.31 28.22
C ALA A 242 -1.72 0.43 28.63
N LEU A 243 -0.49 0.78 28.20
CA LEU A 243 0.72 0.08 28.62
C LEU A 243 0.93 0.15 30.12
N ARG A 244 0.78 1.33 30.75
CA ARG A 244 0.96 1.49 32.21
C ARG A 244 -0.20 0.91 33.02
N GLY A 245 -1.38 0.81 32.43
CA GLY A 245 -2.60 0.31 33.07
C GLY A 245 -2.91 -1.12 32.64
N ALA A 246 -3.96 -1.26 31.82
CA ALA A 246 -4.60 -2.54 31.50
C ALA A 246 -3.66 -3.65 31.00
N LEU A 247 -2.54 -3.30 30.35
CA LEU A 247 -1.59 -4.27 29.80
C LEU A 247 -0.44 -4.63 30.75
N SER A 248 -0.26 -3.90 31.86
CA SER A 248 0.76 -4.19 32.89
C SER A 248 0.17 -4.58 34.24
N THR A 249 -1.15 -4.45 34.44
CA THR A 249 -1.81 -4.94 35.64
C THR A 249 -1.94 -6.46 35.61
N VAL A 250 -0.90 -7.16 36.07
CA VAL A 250 -1.02 -8.57 36.45
C VAL A 250 -1.75 -8.59 37.80
N LYS A 251 -3.03 -8.95 37.81
CA LYS A 251 -3.65 -9.44 39.05
C LYS A 251 -2.98 -10.78 39.36
N GLY A 252 -1.92 -10.75 40.16
CA GLY A 252 -1.33 -11.98 40.69
C GLY A 252 -2.45 -12.75 41.39
N ALA A 253 -2.71 -13.97 40.93
CA ALA A 253 -3.58 -14.91 41.64
C ALA A 253 -2.87 -15.36 42.92
N HIS A 254 -2.73 -14.46 43.90
CA HIS A 254 -2.54 -14.84 45.28
C HIS A 254 -3.93 -15.11 45.88
N GLN A 255 -4.49 -16.27 45.54
CA GLN A 255 -5.39 -16.95 46.49
C GLN A 255 -4.50 -17.57 47.56
N GLY A 256 -4.23 -16.80 48.61
CA GLY A 256 -3.75 -17.32 49.88
C GLY A 256 -4.94 -17.51 50.81
N LEU A 257 -5.30 -18.77 51.05
CA LEU A 257 -5.47 -19.42 52.36
C LEU A 257 -5.84 -20.88 52.13
#